data_AF-A0A921MEX6-F1
#
_entry.id   AF-A0A921MEX6-F1
#
_cell.length_a   1.000
_cell.length_b   1.000
_cell.length_c   1.000
_cell.angle_alpha   90.00
_cell.angle_beta   90.00
_cell.angle_gamma   90.00
#
_symmetry.space_group_name_H-M   'P 1'
#
loop_
_entity.id
_entity.type
_entity.pdbx_description
1 polymer ?
#
loop_
_entity_poly.entity_id
_entity_poly.type
_entity_poly.pdbx_seq_one_letter_code
_entity_poly.pdbx_strand_id
1 'polypeptide(L)'
;TKGDALETITHLIEDHTSGLLDAPADPREDAVIELLESRGVDFADWDGFHRLESAEQALGEPQGRERVKIPTRDGMLEHSRRRVDAHVG
;
A
#
# COMPACT_ATOMS: atom_id res chain seq x y z
N THR A 1 -10.41 -18.42 4.80
CA THR A 1 -9.54 -17.39 4.19
C THR A 1 -8.40 -17.99 3.39
N LYS A 2 -7.49 -18.80 3.96
CA LYS A 2 -6.37 -19.38 3.17
C LYS A 2 -6.84 -20.33 2.05
N GLY A 3 -7.77 -21.26 2.34
CA GLY A 3 -8.30 -22.21 1.35
C GLY A 3 -9.03 -21.50 0.22
N ASP A 4 -9.99 -20.64 0.56
CA ASP A 4 -10.78 -19.85 -0.39
C ASP A 4 -9.90 -18.94 -1.28
N ALA A 5 -8.84 -18.35 -0.70
CA ALA A 5 -7.88 -17.55 -1.47
C ALA A 5 -7.08 -18.41 -2.45
N LEU A 6 -6.64 -19.60 -2.04
CA LEU A 6 -5.92 -20.52 -2.92
C LEU A 6 -6.80 -20.95 -4.09
N GLU A 7 -8.06 -21.31 -3.81
CA GLU A 7 -9.02 -21.67 -4.84
C GLU A 7 -9.24 -20.53 -5.85
N THR A 8 -9.37 -19.29 -5.37
CA THR A 8 -9.50 -18.11 -6.25
C THR A 8 -8.26 -17.91 -7.14
N ILE A 9 -7.06 -18.06 -6.57
CA ILE A 9 -5.80 -17.91 -7.32
C ILE A 9 -5.67 -18.99 -8.39
N THR A 10 -6.05 -20.23 -8.07
CA THR A 10 -6.03 -21.33 -9.04
C THR A 10 -6.92 -21.02 -10.24
N HIS A 11 -8.17 -20.63 -10.02
CA HIS A 11 -9.08 -20.25 -11.11
C HIS A 11 -8.54 -19.08 -11.94
N LEU A 12 -7.98 -18.04 -11.29
CA LEU A 12 -7.41 -16.89 -12.00
C LEU A 12 -6.24 -17.29 -12.91
N ILE A 13 -5.37 -18.20 -12.45
CA ILE A 13 -4.26 -18.73 -13.25
C ILE A 13 -4.80 -19.58 -14.41
N GLU A 14 -5.79 -20.44 -14.17
CA GLU A 14 -6.43 -21.24 -15.21
C GLU A 14 -7.02 -20.36 -16.32
N ASP A 15 -7.77 -19.31 -15.97
CA ASP A 15 -8.32 -18.35 -16.93
C ASP A 15 -7.23 -17.63 -17.72
N HIS A 16 -6.14 -17.21 -17.05
CA HIS A 16 -4.99 -16.57 -17.70
C HIS A 16 -4.33 -17.50 -18.72
N THR A 17 -4.05 -18.75 -18.33
CA THR A 17 -3.42 -19.74 -19.21
C THR A 17 -4.33 -20.21 -20.35
N SER A 18 -5.64 -20.16 -20.14
CA SER A 18 -6.66 -20.50 -21.15
C SER A 18 -6.96 -19.34 -22.11
N GLY A 19 -6.35 -18.17 -21.91
CA GLY A 19 -6.55 -17.00 -22.76
C GLY A 19 -7.93 -16.36 -22.60
N LEU A 20 -8.57 -16.56 -21.45
CA LEU A 20 -9.91 -16.00 -21.16
C LEU A 20 -9.86 -14.56 -20.63
N LEU A 21 -8.67 -14.06 -20.27
CA LEU A 21 -8.47 -12.71 -19.74
C LEU A 21 -8.04 -11.74 -20.84
N ASP A 22 -8.57 -10.52 -20.79
CA ASP A 22 -8.16 -9.43 -21.68
C ASP A 22 -6.72 -8.99 -21.41
N ALA A 23 -6.02 -8.58 -22.48
CA ALA A 23 -4.73 -7.95 -22.35
C ALA A 23 -4.88 -6.56 -21.68
N PRO A 24 -3.98 -6.18 -20.75
CA PRO A 24 -4.00 -4.86 -20.14
C PRO A 24 -3.76 -3.78 -21.20
N ALA A 25 -4.50 -2.68 -21.09
CA ALA A 25 -4.31 -1.52 -21.97
C ALA A 25 -2.94 -0.85 -21.79
N ASP A 26 -2.40 -0.87 -20.56
CA ASP A 26 -1.03 -0.47 -20.23
C ASP A 26 -0.44 -1.49 -19.24
N PRO A 27 0.53 -2.33 -19.66
CA PRO A 27 1.14 -3.37 -18.81
C PRO A 27 2.28 -2.86 -17.93
N ARG A 28 2.66 -1.58 -18.01
CA ARG A 28 3.79 -1.06 -17.21
C ARG A 28 3.48 -1.14 -15.71
N GLU A 29 4.51 -1.42 -14.91
CA GLU A 29 4.39 -1.54 -13.46
C GLU A 29 3.92 -0.22 -12.79
N ASP A 30 4.31 0.92 -13.36
CA ASP A 30 4.00 2.26 -12.85
C ASP A 30 2.64 2.80 -13.30
N ALA A 31 1.97 2.16 -14.26
CA ALA A 31 0.73 2.68 -14.86
C ALA A 31 -0.38 2.94 -13.83
N VAL A 32 -0.52 2.07 -12.83
CA VAL A 32 -1.50 2.25 -11.75
C VAL A 32 -1.09 3.38 -10.80
N ILE A 33 0.21 3.55 -10.54
CA ILE A 33 0.73 4.61 -9.69
C ILE A 33 0.48 5.96 -10.34
N GLU A 34 0.87 6.12 -11.61
CA GLU A 34 0.62 7.33 -12.41
C GLU A 34 -0.89 7.66 -12.46
N LEU A 35 -1.75 6.64 -12.60
CA LEU A 35 -3.20 6.84 -12.59
C LEU A 35 -3.70 7.39 -11.26
N LEU A 36 -3.22 6.86 -10.13
CA LEU A 36 -3.60 7.34 -8.79
C LEU A 36 -3.12 8.78 -8.57
N GLU A 37 -1.88 9.10 -8.97
CA GLU A 37 -1.31 10.44 -8.88
C GLU A 37 -2.07 11.44 -9.75
N SER A 38 -2.39 11.09 -11.00
CA SER A 38 -3.18 11.94 -11.91
C SER A 38 -4.58 12.25 -11.38
N ARG A 39 -5.12 11.38 -10.53
CA ARG A 39 -6.42 11.54 -9.87
C ARG A 39 -6.33 12.24 -8.51
N GLY A 40 -5.12 12.59 -8.06
CA GLY A 40 -4.90 13.20 -6.74
C GLY A 40 -5.24 12.27 -5.58
N VAL A 41 -5.13 10.95 -5.77
CA VAL A 41 -5.39 9.98 -4.70
C VAL A 41 -4.19 9.93 -3.76
N ASP A 42 -4.41 10.24 -2.48
CA ASP A 42 -3.40 9.99 -1.45
C ASP A 42 -3.34 8.50 -1.10
N PHE A 43 -2.17 7.90 -1.29
CA PHE A 43 -1.88 6.50 -0.95
C PHE A 43 -0.56 6.36 -0.17
N ALA A 44 -0.39 5.22 0.50
CA ALA A 44 0.86 4.81 1.10
C ALA A 44 1.47 3.68 0.26
N ASP A 45 2.73 3.83 -0.11
CA ASP A 45 3.53 2.74 -0.65
C ASP A 45 4.00 1.81 0.48
N TRP A 46 4.73 0.77 0.11
CA TRP A 46 5.25 -0.21 1.07
C TRP A 46 6.16 0.43 2.13
N ASP A 47 7.05 1.34 1.71
CA ASP A 47 7.93 2.06 2.63
C ASP A 47 7.13 3.00 3.54
N GLY A 48 6.04 3.59 3.03
CA GLY A 48 5.12 4.41 3.81
C GLY A 48 4.43 3.63 4.91
N PHE A 49 3.99 2.41 4.61
CA PHE A 49 3.44 1.52 5.63
C PHE A 49 4.47 1.24 6.74
N HIS A 50 5.73 0.95 6.40
CA HIS A 50 6.80 0.74 7.41
C HIS A 50 7.08 1.98 8.25
N ARG A 51 7.01 3.19 7.67
CA ARG A 51 7.12 4.44 8.43
C ARG A 51 5.99 4.60 9.43
N LEU A 52 4.75 4.30 9.01
CA LEU A 52 3.60 4.29 9.90
C LEU A 52 3.79 3.29 11.06
N GLU A 53 4.18 2.05 10.77
CA GLU A 53 4.40 1.04 11.82
C GLU A 53 5.48 1.47 12.82
N SER A 54 6.59 2.04 12.32
CA SER A 54 7.66 2.57 13.17
C SER A 54 7.16 3.69 14.09
N ALA A 55 6.29 4.57 13.58
CA ALA A 55 5.68 5.64 14.37
C ALA A 55 4.74 5.07 15.45
N GLU A 56 3.92 4.06 15.13
CA GLU A 56 3.03 3.40 16.09
C GLU A 56 3.82 2.68 17.21
N GLN A 57 4.94 2.04 16.87
CA GLN A 57 5.84 1.41 17.84
C GLN A 57 6.46 2.45 18.78
N ALA A 58 6.97 3.56 18.23
CA ALA A 58 7.53 4.65 19.02
C ALA A 58 6.51 5.28 19.99
N LEU A 59 5.23 5.34 19.61
CA LEU A 59 4.15 5.79 20.49
C LEU A 59 3.85 4.79 21.62
N GLY A 60 4.12 3.49 21.40
CA GLY A 60 3.89 2.41 22.36
C GLY A 60 4.98 2.26 23.42
N GLU A 61 6.25 2.48 23.04
CA GLU A 61 7.43 2.33 23.90
C GLU A 61 7.30 3.01 25.28
N PRO A 62 6.93 4.30 25.41
CA PRO A 62 6.82 4.97 26.71
C PRO A 62 5.68 4.42 27.59
N GLN A 63 4.76 3.65 27.00
CA GLN A 63 3.64 3.01 27.70
C GLN A 63 3.91 1.53 28.00
N GLY A 64 5.09 1.01 27.66
CA GLY A 64 5.41 -0.42 27.76
C GLY A 64 4.56 -1.29 26.82
N ARG A 65 4.10 -0.74 25.69
CA ARG A 65 3.27 -1.43 24.70
C ARG A 65 4.07 -1.67 23.42
N GLU A 66 3.80 -2.78 22.74
CA GLU A 66 4.39 -3.07 21.41
C GLU A 66 4.10 -1.93 20.41
N ARG A 67 2.88 -1.40 20.44
CA ARG A 67 2.48 -0.23 19.64
C ARG A 67 1.24 0.48 20.19
N VAL A 68 1.06 1.71 19.75
CA VAL A 68 -0.18 2.48 19.85
C VAL A 68 -0.59 2.92 18.45
N LYS A 69 -1.79 2.52 18.02
CA LYS A 69 -2.25 2.77 16.65
C LYS A 69 -2.60 4.24 16.41
N ILE A 70 -2.29 4.71 15.20
CA ILE A 70 -2.77 5.98 14.68
C ILE A 70 -4.13 5.72 14.02
N PRO A 71 -5.26 6.22 14.57
CA PRO A 71 -6.58 5.71 14.22
C PRO A 71 -7.25 6.45 13.05
N THR A 72 -6.67 7.55 12.58
CA THR A 72 -7.25 8.37 11.51
C THR A 72 -6.55 8.12 10.19
N ARG A 73 -7.33 8.09 9.10
CA ARG A 73 -6.77 7.97 7.74
C ARG A 73 -5.74 9.06 7.46
N ASP A 74 -6.05 10.30 7.83
CA ASP A 74 -5.15 11.44 7.59
C ASP A 74 -3.86 11.30 8.39
N GLY A 75 -3.93 10.86 9.64
CA GLY A 75 -2.74 10.58 10.46
C GLY A 75 -1.92 9.42 9.89
N MET A 76 -2.58 8.34 9.46
CA MET A 76 -1.90 7.22 8.81
C MET A 76 -1.14 7.69 7.56
N LEU A 77 -1.78 8.50 6.72
CA LEU A 77 -1.16 9.05 5.51
C LEU A 77 -0.03 10.02 5.84
N GLU A 78 -0.19 10.90 6.84
CA GLU A 78 0.86 11.83 7.29
C GLU A 78 2.13 11.09 7.69
N HIS A 79 2.00 10.03 8.48
CA HIS A 79 3.13 9.19 8.88
C HIS A 79 3.66 8.28 7.76
N SER A 80 2.83 8.01 6.74
CA SER A 80 3.23 7.20 5.59
C SER A 80 3.92 7.99 4.49
N ARG A 81 3.77 9.31 4.40
CA ARG A 81 4.41 10.11 3.34
C ARG A 81 5.94 10.07 3.46
N ARG A 82 6.64 10.07 2.31
CA ARG A 82 8.04 10.50 2.30
C ARG A 82 8.05 11.95 2.79
N ARG A 83 8.79 12.25 3.87
CA ARG A 83 9.18 13.63 4.13
C ARG A 83 9.97 14.05 2.91
N VAL A 84 9.36 14.83 2.03
CA VAL A 84 10.12 15.60 1.06
C VAL A 84 10.80 16.64 1.93
N ASP A 85 12.05 16.39 2.31
CA ASP A 85 12.86 17.44 2.90
C ASP A 85 12.85 18.58 1.89
N ALA A 86 12.30 19.72 2.31
CA ALA A 86 12.30 20.93 1.54
C ALA A 86 13.76 21.22 1.18
N HIS A 87 14.13 20.94 -0.07
CA HIS A 87 15.38 21.40 -0.63
C HIS A 87 15.25 22.92 -0.73
N VAL A 88 15.76 23.59 0.29
CA VAL A 88 16.16 24.99 0.21
C VAL A 88 17.34 25.03 -0.76
N GLY A 89 17.10 25.61 -1.92
CA GLY A 89 18.09 25.95 -2.95
C GLY A 89 17.57 27.11 -3.77
#